data_AF-A0A067D795-F1
#
_entry.id   AF-A0A067D795-F1
#
_cell.length_a   1.000
_cell.length_b   1.000
_cell.length_c   1.000
_cell.angle_alpha   90.00
_cell.angle_beta   90.00
_cell.angle_gamma   90.00
#
_symmetry.space_group_name_H-M   'P 1'
#
loop_
_entity.id
_entity.type
_entity.pdbx_description
1 polymer ?
#
loop_
_entity_poly.entity_id
_entity_poly.type
_entity_poly.pdbx_seq_one_letter_code
_entity_poly.pdbx_strand_id
1 'polypeptide(L)'
;MLVLLAAVGLLLLAAPVHGLRRADAAVSNATSATRVQALPGLAAGGMKSAHYAGHVEVDTTNNGRLFYWLVEAEVKDPTTAPLTIWLNGGPGCTSMLGLFMECGPFHIEADLTLSRNEYGWQKTSNVLFVDQPVGTGLSTLGTRAYPSSGAAVAAHFYTFLLGFLQQHPEYVHGLVSRPIYFFGESHAGRWIPQFYSHIATENARNTHGLQIQIHGAGIGNGWVHPLIQYDYSGFAHGLGLISLGQMRTLQTKFTVCTDAIARGVYHDAACFANLDSIMDSVRGNVPLNFYDVRAYGSSNEYPPAKERISAYLDQPEVRKALHVESNTQPFEQCNYDVYGALGHEDAVSTLHDVDAMLRDGVDVLFFNGQWDMMCNAFNTERVLYELQWPGRDDFKAAERYTWRVKGHDVPAGFVQTGGNLTFAIVSGAGHMVPYDVPLAALDLFTRFVQRVPFTDTRQEISVPTYWNATAEAACDLGVRASETSTMWHALVLLAALSSGLVATLLTLFYMRSGRRRRPPAILVEVDDEDDEDDGRHVTEDDLESDWDDAMVEMEELTKESRQRKTTSSDK
;
A
#
# COMPACT_ATOMS: atom_id res chain seq x y z
N MET A 1 67.76 -5.24 -37.84
CA MET A 1 67.08 -4.50 -36.75
C MET A 1 66.55 -3.21 -37.37
N LEU A 2 65.34 -3.18 -37.94
CA LEU A 2 64.04 -2.96 -37.27
C LEU A 2 64.11 -1.76 -36.31
N VAL A 3 63.50 -0.63 -36.69
CA VAL A 3 62.21 -0.15 -36.15
C VAL A 3 61.60 0.85 -37.15
N LEU A 4 60.39 0.54 -37.62
CA LEU A 4 59.46 1.47 -38.30
C LEU A 4 58.76 2.34 -37.26
N LEU A 5 58.61 3.64 -37.54
CA LEU A 5 57.64 4.52 -36.89
C LEU A 5 56.62 4.98 -37.94
N ALA A 6 55.39 4.47 -37.83
CA ALA A 6 54.25 4.87 -38.65
C ALA A 6 53.49 6.01 -37.96
N ALA A 7 53.34 7.13 -38.66
CA ALA A 7 52.43 8.20 -38.29
C ALA A 7 51.02 7.85 -38.78
N VAL A 8 50.04 7.81 -37.88
CA VAL A 8 48.61 7.65 -38.21
C VAL A 8 47.95 9.02 -38.08
N GLY A 9 47.47 9.55 -39.22
CA GLY A 9 46.66 10.76 -39.27
C GLY A 9 45.25 10.51 -38.74
N LEU A 10 44.78 11.41 -37.88
CA LEU A 10 43.42 11.43 -37.34
C LEU A 10 42.49 12.07 -38.38
N LEU A 11 41.67 11.27 -39.07
CA LEU A 11 40.52 11.76 -39.83
C LEU A 11 39.37 12.06 -38.86
N LEU A 12 39.05 13.34 -38.64
CA LEU A 12 37.80 13.78 -38.03
C LEU A 12 36.66 13.57 -39.03
N LEU A 13 35.92 12.46 -38.88
CA LEU A 13 34.62 12.28 -39.53
C LEU A 13 33.60 13.15 -38.78
N ALA A 14 33.20 14.27 -39.39
CA ALA A 14 32.03 15.02 -38.95
C ALA A 14 30.77 14.14 -39.16
N ALA A 15 30.17 13.67 -38.07
CA ALA A 15 28.87 13.00 -38.11
C ALA A 15 27.79 14.00 -38.59
N PRO A 16 26.81 13.57 -39.40
CA PRO A 16 25.81 14.47 -39.95
C PRO A 16 24.82 14.91 -38.85
N VAL A 17 24.71 16.23 -38.67
CA VAL A 17 23.77 16.95 -37.77
C VAL A 17 22.28 16.66 -38.06
N HIS A 18 21.97 15.80 -39.03
CA HIS A 18 20.60 15.44 -39.44
C HIS A 18 19.94 14.37 -38.54
N GLY A 19 20.72 13.61 -37.76
CA GLY A 19 20.18 12.59 -36.84
C GLY A 19 19.52 13.16 -35.58
N LEU A 20 20.12 14.19 -34.98
CA LEU A 20 19.63 14.84 -33.75
C LEU A 20 18.28 15.55 -33.96
N ARG A 21 18.12 16.29 -35.08
CA ARG A 21 16.86 17.00 -35.40
C ARG A 21 15.66 16.07 -35.62
N ARG A 22 15.88 14.82 -36.05
CA ARG A 22 14.79 13.85 -36.26
C ARG A 22 14.33 13.20 -34.96
N ALA A 23 15.26 12.93 -34.04
CA ALA A 23 14.94 12.47 -32.70
C ALA A 23 14.18 13.58 -31.93
N ASP A 24 14.70 14.81 -31.92
CA ASP A 24 14.04 15.95 -31.25
C ASP A 24 12.64 16.24 -31.82
N ALA A 25 12.44 16.11 -33.14
CA ALA A 25 11.14 16.33 -33.76
C ALA A 25 10.13 15.21 -33.46
N ALA A 26 10.55 13.94 -33.51
CA ALA A 26 9.70 12.80 -33.15
C ALA A 26 9.31 12.82 -31.67
N VAL A 27 10.25 13.24 -30.83
CA VAL A 27 10.10 13.40 -29.39
C VAL A 27 9.16 14.57 -29.05
N SER A 28 9.30 15.74 -29.71
CA SER A 28 8.35 16.86 -29.55
C SER A 28 6.92 16.51 -30.02
N ASN A 29 6.80 15.62 -31.02
CA ASN A 29 5.52 15.15 -31.51
C ASN A 29 4.83 14.22 -30.50
N ALA A 30 5.57 13.37 -29.77
CA ALA A 30 5.00 12.45 -28.80
C ALA A 30 4.33 13.18 -27.62
N THR A 31 5.02 14.15 -27.02
CA THR A 31 4.47 15.00 -25.94
C THR A 31 3.29 15.84 -26.42
N SER A 32 3.31 16.30 -27.68
CA SER A 32 2.20 17.07 -28.24
C SER A 32 0.93 16.23 -28.44
N ALA A 33 1.08 14.92 -28.66
CA ALA A 33 -0.03 14.01 -28.97
C ALA A 33 -0.90 13.72 -27.74
N THR A 34 -0.32 13.76 -26.53
CA THR A 34 -1.03 13.49 -25.26
C THR A 34 -1.54 14.77 -24.60
N ARG A 35 -1.33 15.94 -25.19
CA ARG A 35 -1.72 17.23 -24.59
C ARG A 35 -3.24 17.38 -24.57
N VAL A 36 -3.78 17.68 -23.38
CA VAL A 36 -5.19 17.99 -23.19
C VAL A 36 -5.42 19.46 -23.54
N GLN A 37 -6.20 19.73 -24.59
CA GLN A 37 -6.40 21.09 -25.12
C GLN A 37 -7.46 21.88 -24.35
N ALA A 38 -8.53 21.19 -23.93
CA ALA A 38 -9.63 21.74 -23.16
C ALA A 38 -10.35 20.60 -22.43
N LEU A 39 -10.96 20.90 -21.30
CA LEU A 39 -11.79 19.97 -20.56
C LEU A 39 -13.26 20.40 -20.62
N PRO A 40 -14.19 19.49 -20.95
CA PRO A 40 -15.63 19.73 -20.80
C PRO A 40 -15.97 20.21 -19.38
N GLY A 41 -16.93 21.12 -19.26
CA GLY A 41 -17.31 21.67 -17.96
C GLY A 41 -16.32 22.67 -17.33
N LEU A 42 -15.13 22.88 -17.91
CA LEU A 42 -14.18 23.90 -17.45
C LEU A 42 -14.27 25.16 -18.32
N ALA A 43 -14.39 26.33 -17.69
CA ALA A 43 -14.43 27.61 -18.39
C ALA A 43 -13.15 27.86 -19.22
N ALA A 44 -13.29 28.60 -20.33
CA ALA A 44 -12.15 28.97 -21.17
C ALA A 44 -11.07 29.70 -20.34
N GLY A 45 -9.83 29.23 -20.42
CA GLY A 45 -8.71 29.74 -19.60
C GLY A 45 -8.68 29.20 -18.16
N GLY A 46 -9.56 28.26 -17.80
CA GLY A 46 -9.57 27.62 -16.48
C GLY A 46 -8.37 26.68 -16.24
N MET A 47 -7.79 26.12 -17.31
CA MET A 47 -6.53 25.38 -17.25
C MET A 47 -5.36 26.37 -17.20
N LYS A 48 -4.72 26.52 -16.03
CA LYS A 48 -3.60 27.45 -15.83
C LYS A 48 -2.24 26.89 -16.24
N SER A 49 -2.05 25.58 -16.04
CA SER A 49 -0.85 24.86 -16.46
C SER A 49 -1.18 23.88 -17.59
N ALA A 50 -0.16 23.28 -18.22
CA ALA A 50 -0.41 22.27 -19.22
C ALA A 50 -0.81 20.93 -18.57
N HIS A 51 -1.67 20.20 -19.26
CA HIS A 51 -2.09 18.86 -18.85
C HIS A 51 -1.82 17.89 -20.00
N TYR A 52 -1.44 16.67 -19.64
CA TYR A 52 -1.20 15.58 -20.58
C TYR A 52 -1.87 14.32 -20.05
N ALA A 53 -2.54 13.59 -20.92
CA ALA A 53 -3.22 12.36 -20.55
C ALA A 53 -3.11 11.33 -21.68
N GLY A 54 -3.09 10.06 -21.32
CA GLY A 54 -3.02 8.98 -22.29
C GLY A 54 -2.59 7.67 -21.65
N HIS A 55 -2.18 6.73 -22.49
CA HIS A 55 -1.82 5.37 -22.08
C HIS A 55 -0.38 5.02 -22.42
N VAL A 56 0.22 4.17 -21.59
CA VAL A 56 1.45 3.45 -21.90
C VAL A 56 1.15 1.96 -21.86
N GLU A 57 1.53 1.24 -22.92
CA GLU A 57 1.42 -0.21 -22.97
C GLU A 57 2.47 -0.85 -22.04
N VAL A 58 2.03 -1.76 -21.17
CA VAL A 58 2.86 -2.42 -20.16
C VAL A 58 2.81 -3.95 -20.25
N ASP A 59 1.78 -4.47 -20.92
CA ASP A 59 1.59 -5.90 -21.16
C ASP A 59 1.11 -6.11 -22.59
N THR A 60 2.04 -6.37 -23.50
CA THR A 60 1.74 -6.62 -24.91
C THR A 60 0.92 -7.91 -25.11
N THR A 61 1.08 -8.89 -24.22
CA THR A 61 0.43 -10.20 -24.36
C THR A 61 -1.07 -10.10 -24.09
N ASN A 62 -1.46 -9.28 -23.11
CA ASN A 62 -2.86 -9.09 -22.73
C ASN A 62 -3.44 -7.73 -23.17
N ASN A 63 -2.72 -6.96 -23.99
CA ASN A 63 -3.07 -5.59 -24.37
C ASN A 63 -3.36 -4.71 -23.13
N GLY A 64 -2.51 -4.87 -22.10
CA GLY A 64 -2.57 -4.13 -20.85
C GLY A 64 -1.88 -2.78 -20.97
N ARG A 65 -2.60 -1.71 -20.64
CA ARG A 65 -2.10 -0.33 -20.72
C ARG A 65 -2.46 0.44 -19.45
N LEU A 66 -1.50 1.16 -18.89
CA LEU A 66 -1.75 2.06 -17.76
C LEU A 66 -2.09 3.46 -18.27
N PHE A 67 -3.17 4.03 -17.77
CA PHE A 67 -3.59 5.40 -17.98
C PHE A 67 -2.87 6.34 -17.01
N TYR A 68 -2.52 7.53 -17.49
CA TYR A 68 -2.01 8.61 -16.66
C TYR A 68 -2.65 9.94 -16.99
N TRP A 69 -2.62 10.83 -16.00
CA TRP A 69 -2.91 12.25 -16.17
C TRP A 69 -1.83 13.08 -15.46
N LEU A 70 -1.00 13.75 -16.25
CA LEU A 70 0.00 14.71 -15.80
C LEU A 70 -0.60 16.13 -15.74
N VAL A 71 -0.39 16.81 -14.62
CA VAL A 71 -0.68 18.22 -14.39
C VAL A 71 0.64 18.94 -14.13
N GLU A 72 1.03 19.87 -15.01
CA GLU A 72 2.25 20.63 -14.81
C GLU A 72 2.13 21.63 -13.65
N ALA A 73 3.28 21.94 -13.04
CA ALA A 73 3.35 22.83 -11.90
C ALA A 73 2.90 24.26 -12.25
N GLU A 74 2.13 24.90 -11.36
CA GLU A 74 1.72 26.31 -11.46
C GLU A 74 2.81 27.26 -10.91
N VAL A 75 4.06 27.03 -11.28
CA VAL A 75 5.22 27.87 -10.94
C VAL A 75 5.72 28.62 -12.17
N LYS A 76 6.68 29.54 -11.98
CA LYS A 76 7.23 30.36 -13.08
C LYS A 76 7.79 29.50 -14.23
N ASP A 77 8.42 28.39 -13.90
CA ASP A 77 8.98 27.44 -14.87
C ASP A 77 8.72 25.99 -14.40
N PRO A 78 7.72 25.29 -14.98
CA PRO A 78 7.39 23.92 -14.62
C PRO A 78 8.55 22.92 -14.83
N THR A 79 9.52 23.26 -15.70
CA THR A 79 10.69 22.41 -15.95
C THR A 79 11.67 22.38 -14.77
N THR A 80 11.54 23.32 -13.83
CA THR A 80 12.35 23.38 -12.61
C THR A 80 11.70 22.67 -11.42
N ALA A 81 10.40 22.39 -11.49
CA ALA A 81 9.67 21.70 -10.43
C ALA A 81 9.90 20.17 -10.53
N PRO A 82 9.94 19.44 -9.40
CA PRO A 82 10.08 17.98 -9.44
C PRO A 82 8.87 17.30 -10.11
N LEU A 83 8.98 15.98 -10.31
CA LEU A 83 7.86 15.14 -10.71
C LEU A 83 7.36 14.39 -9.46
N THR A 84 6.11 14.61 -9.10
CA THR A 84 5.44 13.84 -8.06
C THR A 84 4.49 12.87 -8.72
N ILE A 85 4.57 11.58 -8.40
CA ILE A 85 3.64 10.57 -8.88
C ILE A 85 2.63 10.31 -7.76
N TRP A 86 1.34 10.47 -8.04
CA TRP A 86 0.26 10.17 -7.10
C TRP A 86 -0.39 8.82 -7.41
N LEU A 87 -0.57 8.00 -6.38
CA LEU A 87 -1.18 6.67 -6.44
C LEU A 87 -2.27 6.51 -5.38
N ASN A 88 -3.53 6.32 -5.78
CA ASN A 88 -4.53 5.79 -4.86
C ASN A 88 -4.34 4.26 -4.67
N GLY A 89 -5.02 3.71 -3.66
CA GLY A 89 -4.90 2.32 -3.23
C GLY A 89 -5.99 1.40 -3.75
N GLY A 90 -6.77 0.82 -2.83
CA GLY A 90 -7.74 -0.25 -3.08
C GLY A 90 -7.29 -1.57 -2.48
N PRO A 91 -6.73 -2.52 -3.26
CA PRO A 91 -6.18 -2.34 -4.60
C PRO A 91 -7.24 -2.26 -5.70
N GLY A 92 -6.86 -1.64 -6.83
CA GLY A 92 -7.74 -1.50 -8.00
C GLY A 92 -8.58 -0.23 -8.01
N CYS A 93 -8.31 0.75 -7.14
CA CYS A 93 -9.00 2.04 -7.13
C CYS A 93 -8.24 3.10 -7.95
N THR A 94 -8.97 3.88 -8.72
CA THR A 94 -8.45 4.91 -9.63
C THR A 94 -7.74 6.04 -8.89
N SER A 95 -6.63 6.52 -9.47
CA SER A 95 -5.95 7.73 -9.02
C SER A 95 -6.68 9.03 -9.42
N MET A 96 -7.79 8.92 -10.16
CA MET A 96 -8.67 10.05 -10.44
C MET A 96 -9.45 10.49 -9.19
N LEU A 97 -9.55 9.64 -8.16
CA LEU A 97 -10.00 10.06 -6.82
C LEU A 97 -9.08 11.15 -6.28
N GLY A 98 -7.76 10.89 -6.28
CA GLY A 98 -6.73 11.87 -5.94
C GLY A 98 -6.83 13.17 -6.73
N LEU A 99 -7.09 13.06 -8.04
CA LEU A 99 -7.17 14.22 -8.93
C LEU A 99 -8.37 15.11 -8.63
N PHE A 100 -9.56 14.54 -8.43
CA PHE A 100 -10.82 15.32 -8.35
C PHE A 100 -11.32 15.59 -6.93
N MET A 101 -10.89 14.80 -5.95
CA MET A 101 -11.38 14.91 -4.57
C MET A 101 -10.31 15.33 -3.57
N GLU A 102 -9.03 15.11 -3.88
CA GLU A 102 -7.97 15.28 -2.90
C GLU A 102 -7.01 16.42 -3.30
N CYS A 103 -5.97 16.08 -4.06
CA CYS A 103 -4.79 16.90 -4.23
C CYS A 103 -4.62 17.42 -5.66
N GLY A 104 -5.53 17.10 -6.59
CA GLY A 104 -5.49 17.62 -7.94
C GLY A 104 -6.09 19.02 -8.10
N PRO A 105 -6.08 19.55 -9.33
CA PRO A 105 -6.35 20.96 -9.60
C PRO A 105 -7.84 21.34 -9.62
N PHE A 106 -8.75 20.36 -9.65
CA PHE A 106 -10.16 20.60 -9.90
C PHE A 106 -11.07 19.82 -8.95
N HIS A 107 -12.27 20.36 -8.74
CA HIS A 107 -13.41 19.64 -8.17
C HIS A 107 -14.51 19.48 -9.23
N ILE A 108 -15.29 18.41 -9.12
CA ILE A 108 -16.45 18.17 -9.96
C ILE A 108 -17.72 18.63 -9.25
N GLU A 109 -18.37 19.63 -9.83
CA GLU A 109 -19.61 20.19 -9.31
C GLU A 109 -20.83 19.30 -9.61
N ALA A 110 -21.96 19.61 -8.99
CA ALA A 110 -23.18 18.81 -9.12
C ALA A 110 -23.75 18.77 -10.55
N ASP A 111 -23.45 19.79 -11.36
CA ASP A 111 -23.82 19.87 -12.78
C ASP A 111 -22.71 19.35 -13.73
N LEU A 112 -21.71 18.66 -13.17
CA LEU A 112 -20.54 18.13 -13.87
C LEU A 112 -19.62 19.21 -14.48
N THR A 113 -19.78 20.47 -14.08
CA THR A 113 -18.77 21.50 -14.35
C THR A 113 -17.56 21.34 -13.43
N LEU A 114 -16.43 21.92 -13.84
CA LEU A 114 -15.18 21.88 -13.08
C LEU A 114 -14.90 23.23 -12.42
N SER A 115 -14.70 23.21 -11.10
CA SER A 115 -14.17 24.35 -10.34
C SER A 115 -12.71 24.11 -9.97
N ARG A 116 -11.98 25.17 -9.59
CA ARG A 116 -10.57 25.04 -9.20
C ARG A 116 -10.43 24.66 -7.73
N ASN A 117 -9.55 23.71 -7.45
CA ASN A 117 -9.06 23.45 -6.10
C ASN A 117 -7.97 24.48 -5.73
N GLU A 118 -8.22 25.26 -4.68
CA GLU A 118 -7.24 26.26 -4.19
C GLU A 118 -6.03 25.62 -3.48
N TYR A 119 -6.08 24.32 -3.19
CA TYR A 119 -5.06 23.60 -2.45
C TYR A 119 -4.43 22.44 -3.25
N GLY A 120 -4.63 22.43 -4.57
CA GLY A 120 -4.03 21.43 -5.44
C GLY A 120 -2.49 21.43 -5.38
N TRP A 121 -1.90 20.24 -5.40
CA TRP A 121 -0.46 20.01 -5.23
C TRP A 121 0.37 20.41 -6.44
N GLN A 122 -0.27 20.65 -7.59
CA GLN A 122 0.38 21.26 -8.75
C GLN A 122 0.94 22.66 -8.45
N LYS A 123 0.55 23.28 -7.33
CA LYS A 123 1.17 24.54 -6.85
C LYS A 123 2.64 24.40 -6.48
N THR A 124 3.12 23.17 -6.26
CA THR A 124 4.50 22.90 -5.83
C THR A 124 5.26 21.98 -6.79
N SER A 125 4.59 21.01 -7.41
CA SER A 125 5.23 19.98 -8.25
C SER A 125 4.48 19.77 -9.56
N ASN A 126 5.13 19.19 -10.58
CA ASN A 126 4.38 18.51 -11.64
C ASN A 126 3.79 17.25 -11.01
N VAL A 127 2.51 16.97 -11.18
CA VAL A 127 1.81 15.85 -10.52
C VAL A 127 1.29 14.88 -11.57
N LEU A 128 1.74 13.63 -11.52
CA LEU A 128 1.35 12.54 -12.40
C LEU A 128 0.45 11.57 -11.65
N PHE A 129 -0.84 11.59 -11.95
CA PHE A 129 -1.82 10.65 -11.42
C PHE A 129 -1.82 9.40 -12.31
N VAL A 130 -1.64 8.21 -11.73
CA VAL A 130 -1.54 6.97 -12.50
C VAL A 130 -2.59 5.97 -12.04
N ASP A 131 -3.45 5.54 -12.96
CA ASP A 131 -4.36 4.43 -12.70
C ASP A 131 -3.59 3.12 -12.78
N GLN A 132 -3.48 2.42 -11.67
CA GLN A 132 -2.75 1.16 -11.58
C GLN A 132 -3.41 0.25 -10.53
N PRO A 133 -3.30 -1.09 -10.67
CA PRO A 133 -2.74 -1.86 -11.78
C PRO A 133 -3.56 -1.81 -13.09
N VAL A 134 -3.16 -2.54 -14.13
CA VAL A 134 -3.96 -2.70 -15.37
C VAL A 134 -5.38 -3.15 -15.05
N GLY A 135 -6.38 -2.54 -15.71
CA GLY A 135 -7.80 -2.75 -15.42
C GLY A 135 -8.40 -1.77 -14.40
N THR A 136 -7.59 -0.97 -13.72
CA THR A 136 -8.05 0.05 -12.76
C THR A 136 -8.47 1.33 -13.47
N GLY A 137 -9.66 1.87 -13.16
CA GLY A 137 -10.11 3.15 -13.70
C GLY A 137 -10.09 3.21 -15.24
N LEU A 138 -9.30 4.12 -15.80
CA LEU A 138 -9.12 4.26 -17.25
C LEU A 138 -8.00 3.37 -17.82
N SER A 139 -7.26 2.63 -16.98
CA SER A 139 -6.28 1.63 -17.43
C SER A 139 -6.97 0.42 -18.01
N THR A 140 -6.53 -0.02 -19.18
CA THR A 140 -7.21 -1.07 -19.96
C THR A 140 -6.49 -2.40 -19.88
N LEU A 141 -7.26 -3.49 -19.98
CA LEU A 141 -6.76 -4.84 -20.19
C LEU A 141 -7.66 -5.53 -21.24
N GLY A 142 -7.05 -6.13 -22.26
CA GLY A 142 -7.79 -6.80 -23.33
C GLY A 142 -8.33 -8.18 -22.95
N THR A 143 -7.86 -8.74 -21.83
CA THR A 143 -8.25 -10.04 -21.29
C THR A 143 -8.68 -9.90 -19.82
N ARG A 144 -8.98 -11.02 -19.14
CA ARG A 144 -9.19 -11.07 -17.67
C ARG A 144 -7.93 -11.51 -16.90
N ALA A 145 -6.76 -11.46 -17.52
CA ALA A 145 -5.49 -11.86 -16.91
C ALA A 145 -4.90 -10.74 -16.05
N TYR A 146 -5.61 -10.37 -14.98
CA TYR A 146 -5.13 -9.34 -14.05
C TYR A 146 -3.85 -9.80 -13.33
N PRO A 147 -2.90 -8.88 -13.03
CA PRO A 147 -1.71 -9.22 -12.28
C PRO A 147 -2.09 -9.70 -10.88
N SER A 148 -1.56 -10.84 -10.45
CA SER A 148 -1.90 -11.50 -9.19
C SER A 148 -0.80 -11.44 -8.12
N SER A 149 0.24 -10.64 -8.35
CA SER A 149 1.31 -10.41 -7.37
C SER A 149 1.85 -9.00 -7.44
N GLY A 150 2.35 -8.48 -6.31
CA GLY A 150 3.00 -7.17 -6.24
C GLY A 150 4.22 -7.07 -7.15
N ALA A 151 4.96 -8.18 -7.34
CA ALA A 151 6.08 -8.23 -8.28
C ALA A 151 5.65 -7.98 -9.73
N ALA A 152 4.52 -8.57 -10.17
CA ALA A 152 3.97 -8.33 -11.50
C ALA A 152 3.48 -6.88 -11.66
N VAL A 153 2.80 -6.35 -10.65
CA VAL A 153 2.36 -4.93 -10.64
C VAL A 153 3.56 -3.99 -10.73
N ALA A 154 4.62 -4.23 -9.95
CA ALA A 154 5.84 -3.43 -9.97
C ALA A 154 6.57 -3.47 -11.33
N ALA A 155 6.62 -4.63 -11.99
CA ALA A 155 7.20 -4.77 -13.32
C ALA A 155 6.39 -4.01 -14.39
N HIS A 156 5.06 -4.07 -14.33
CA HIS A 156 4.19 -3.26 -15.20
C HIS A 156 4.40 -1.76 -14.94
N PHE A 157 4.48 -1.34 -13.68
CA PHE A 157 4.68 0.06 -13.32
C PHE A 157 6.06 0.58 -13.79
N TYR A 158 7.11 -0.23 -13.69
CA TYR A 158 8.43 0.13 -14.21
C TYR A 158 8.41 0.33 -15.74
N THR A 159 7.76 -0.59 -16.47
CA THR A 159 7.55 -0.47 -17.92
C THR A 159 6.77 0.80 -18.26
N PHE A 160 5.72 1.10 -17.49
CA PHE A 160 4.96 2.35 -17.62
C PHE A 160 5.86 3.57 -17.46
N LEU A 161 6.69 3.61 -16.41
CA LEU A 161 7.52 4.77 -16.11
C LEU A 161 8.58 5.00 -17.18
N LEU A 162 9.17 3.93 -17.73
CA LEU A 162 10.05 4.02 -18.89
C LEU A 162 9.34 4.60 -20.12
N GLY A 163 8.16 4.08 -20.45
CA GLY A 163 7.39 4.57 -21.59
C GLY A 163 6.89 6.02 -21.41
N PHE A 164 6.47 6.38 -20.20
CA PHE A 164 6.11 7.76 -19.86
C PHE A 164 7.31 8.70 -20.05
N LEU A 165 8.48 8.38 -19.51
CA LEU A 165 9.69 9.21 -19.64
C LEU A 165 10.20 9.31 -21.08
N GLN A 166 9.90 8.33 -21.94
CA GLN A 166 10.15 8.42 -23.38
C GLN A 166 9.16 9.38 -24.08
N GLN A 167 7.89 9.38 -23.68
CA GLN A 167 6.87 10.30 -24.21
C GLN A 167 7.04 11.73 -23.67
N HIS A 168 7.67 11.87 -22.51
CA HIS A 168 7.88 13.11 -21.76
C HIS A 168 9.37 13.34 -21.48
N PRO A 169 10.18 13.54 -22.54
CA PRO A 169 11.64 13.74 -22.46
C PRO A 169 12.05 14.92 -21.59
N GLU A 170 11.18 15.90 -21.37
CA GLU A 170 11.42 17.07 -20.54
C GLU A 170 11.65 16.72 -19.06
N TYR A 171 11.25 15.51 -18.65
CA TYR A 171 11.55 14.93 -17.34
C TYR A 171 12.80 14.06 -17.33
N VAL A 172 13.60 14.08 -18.40
CA VAL A 172 14.87 13.36 -18.52
C VAL A 172 15.99 14.35 -18.88
N HIS A 173 17.08 14.30 -18.13
CA HIS A 173 18.30 15.07 -18.41
C HIS A 173 19.44 14.12 -18.77
N GLY A 174 19.70 13.98 -20.06
CA GLY A 174 20.66 13.01 -20.58
C GLY A 174 20.14 11.58 -20.40
N LEU A 175 20.71 10.84 -19.45
CA LEU A 175 20.35 9.46 -19.13
C LEU A 175 19.83 9.30 -17.69
N VAL A 176 19.35 10.39 -17.10
CA VAL A 176 18.88 10.43 -15.71
C VAL A 176 17.54 11.14 -15.68
N SER A 177 16.56 10.57 -14.97
CA SER A 177 15.28 11.25 -14.77
C SER A 177 15.45 12.49 -13.90
N ARG A 178 14.49 13.41 -13.98
CA ARG A 178 14.28 14.43 -12.95
C ARG A 178 14.05 13.75 -11.58
N PRO A 179 14.32 14.43 -10.44
CA PRO A 179 13.90 13.95 -9.14
C PRO A 179 12.41 13.59 -9.11
N ILE A 180 12.14 12.33 -8.78
CA ILE A 180 10.79 11.79 -8.61
C ILE A 180 10.47 11.67 -7.13
N TYR A 181 9.27 12.10 -6.76
CA TYR A 181 8.68 11.84 -5.45
C TYR A 181 7.47 10.93 -5.65
N PHE A 182 7.44 9.79 -4.97
CA PHE A 182 6.22 9.00 -4.89
C PHE A 182 5.31 9.57 -3.82
N PHE A 183 4.04 9.71 -4.10
CA PHE A 183 3.01 10.00 -3.13
C PHE A 183 1.81 9.10 -3.38
N GLY A 184 1.11 8.74 -2.32
CA GLY A 184 -0.08 7.93 -2.45
C GLY A 184 -0.65 7.56 -1.11
N GLU A 185 -1.77 6.87 -1.15
CA GLU A 185 -2.52 6.53 0.05
C GLU A 185 -2.97 5.08 0.14
N SER A 186 -3.30 4.64 1.36
CA SER A 186 -3.95 3.34 1.60
C SER A 186 -3.07 2.18 1.10
N HIS A 187 -3.60 1.32 0.25
CA HIS A 187 -2.85 0.24 -0.39
C HIS A 187 -1.65 0.72 -1.23
N ALA A 188 -1.53 2.01 -1.58
CA ALA A 188 -0.28 2.55 -2.14
C ALA A 188 0.90 2.51 -1.16
N GLY A 189 0.65 2.35 0.15
CA GLY A 189 1.68 1.98 1.12
C GLY A 189 2.40 0.67 0.80
N ARG A 190 1.75 -0.23 0.05
CA ARG A 190 2.35 -1.44 -0.52
C ARG A 190 3.08 -1.13 -1.84
N TRP A 191 2.41 -0.39 -2.72
CA TRP A 191 2.89 -0.12 -4.07
C TRP A 191 4.16 0.71 -4.09
N ILE A 192 4.20 1.81 -3.35
CA ILE A 192 5.32 2.75 -3.38
C ILE A 192 6.64 2.05 -3.00
N PRO A 193 6.72 1.28 -1.90
CA PRO A 193 7.95 0.54 -1.56
C PRO A 193 8.31 -0.52 -2.60
N GLN A 194 7.35 -1.30 -3.09
CA GLN A 194 7.63 -2.34 -4.09
C GLN A 194 8.09 -1.76 -5.43
N PHE A 195 7.49 -0.65 -5.86
CA PHE A 195 7.89 0.05 -7.08
C PHE A 195 9.30 0.59 -6.93
N TYR A 196 9.62 1.16 -5.77
CA TYR A 196 10.98 1.59 -5.47
C TYR A 196 11.99 0.44 -5.57
N SER A 197 11.77 -0.67 -4.85
CA SER A 197 12.71 -1.81 -4.86
C SER A 197 12.93 -2.37 -6.26
N HIS A 198 11.86 -2.43 -7.06
CA HIS A 198 11.96 -2.87 -8.45
C HIS A 198 12.76 -1.89 -9.31
N ILE A 199 12.48 -0.57 -9.20
CA ILE A 199 13.24 0.48 -9.90
C ILE A 199 14.72 0.45 -9.50
N ALA A 200 15.03 0.32 -8.21
CA ALA A 200 16.40 0.26 -7.72
C ALA A 200 17.15 -0.96 -8.29
N THR A 201 16.48 -2.11 -8.35
CA THR A 201 17.02 -3.33 -8.98
C THR A 201 17.32 -3.11 -10.46
N GLU A 202 16.40 -2.49 -11.20
CA GLU A 202 16.58 -2.24 -12.63
C GLU A 202 17.62 -1.15 -12.92
N ASN A 203 17.68 -0.09 -12.13
CA ASN A 203 18.74 0.92 -12.18
C ASN A 203 20.12 0.29 -12.00
N ALA A 204 20.27 -0.63 -11.04
CA ALA A 204 21.52 -1.34 -10.79
C ALA A 204 21.91 -2.28 -11.94
N ARG A 205 20.93 -2.91 -12.60
CA ARG A 205 21.16 -3.71 -13.82
C ARG A 205 21.51 -2.84 -15.03
N ASN A 206 21.02 -1.60 -15.06
CA ASN A 206 21.25 -0.61 -16.12
C ASN A 206 20.92 -1.14 -17.54
N THR A 207 19.85 -1.93 -17.66
CA THR A 207 19.44 -2.60 -18.91
C THR A 207 18.99 -1.61 -19.98
N HIS A 208 18.37 -0.50 -19.58
CA HIS A 208 17.79 0.49 -20.48
C HIS A 208 18.64 1.77 -20.63
N GLY A 209 19.74 1.87 -19.87
CA GLY A 209 20.63 3.03 -19.86
C GLY A 209 20.06 4.29 -19.19
N LEU A 210 18.78 4.31 -18.81
CA LEU A 210 18.13 5.39 -18.06
C LEU A 210 18.16 5.09 -16.57
N GLN A 211 18.62 6.04 -15.77
CA GLN A 211 18.61 5.98 -14.30
C GLN A 211 17.42 6.78 -13.76
N ILE A 212 16.50 6.10 -13.09
CA ILE A 212 15.30 6.70 -12.50
C ILE A 212 15.58 7.10 -11.06
N GLN A 213 15.59 8.41 -10.77
CA GLN A 213 16.00 8.96 -9.49
C GLN A 213 14.80 9.20 -8.57
N ILE A 214 14.61 8.31 -7.59
CA ILE A 214 13.62 8.49 -6.54
C ILE A 214 14.26 9.26 -5.38
N HIS A 215 13.78 10.47 -5.12
CA HIS A 215 14.32 11.36 -4.08
C HIS A 215 13.51 11.32 -2.78
N GLY A 216 12.23 11.00 -2.87
CA GLY A 216 11.40 10.88 -1.68
C GLY A 216 10.10 10.13 -1.90
N ALA A 217 9.45 9.76 -0.81
CA ALA A 217 8.17 9.08 -0.82
C ALA A 217 7.27 9.58 0.32
N GLY A 218 6.03 9.96 0.01
CA GLY A 218 4.99 10.26 0.98
C GLY A 218 3.89 9.21 0.97
N ILE A 219 3.70 8.51 2.08
CA ILE A 219 2.73 7.42 2.23
C ILE A 219 1.65 7.88 3.21
N GLY A 220 0.48 8.21 2.66
CA GLY A 220 -0.70 8.65 3.38
C GLY A 220 -1.52 7.47 3.88
N ASN A 221 -1.79 7.38 5.19
CA ASN A 221 -2.68 6.35 5.74
C ASN A 221 -2.37 4.95 5.14
N GLY A 222 -1.09 4.57 5.12
CA GLY A 222 -0.60 3.49 4.27
C GLY A 222 -0.70 2.09 4.88
N TRP A 223 -1.02 1.11 4.03
CA TRP A 223 -0.97 -0.32 4.34
C TRP A 223 0.40 -0.91 3.95
N VAL A 224 1.25 -1.23 4.92
CA VAL A 224 2.67 -1.61 4.71
C VAL A 224 3.03 -2.92 5.39
N HIS A 225 2.65 -3.06 6.66
CA HIS A 225 3.00 -4.20 7.48
C HIS A 225 1.75 -4.77 8.19
N PRO A 226 0.98 -5.61 7.47
CA PRO A 226 -0.34 -6.06 7.90
C PRO A 226 -0.34 -6.80 9.25
N LEU A 227 0.76 -7.52 9.55
CA LEU A 227 0.94 -8.23 10.81
C LEU A 227 0.72 -7.34 12.05
N ILE A 228 1.10 -6.06 11.98
CA ILE A 228 0.82 -5.08 13.03
C ILE A 228 -0.51 -4.37 12.78
N GLN A 229 -0.82 -4.06 11.52
CA GLN A 229 -1.93 -3.17 11.19
C GLN A 229 -3.32 -3.82 11.31
N TYR A 230 -3.44 -5.14 11.19
CA TYR A 230 -4.71 -5.85 11.41
C TYR A 230 -5.20 -5.84 12.87
N ASP A 231 -4.36 -5.50 13.85
CA ASP A 231 -4.84 -5.32 15.23
C ASP A 231 -5.35 -3.90 15.46
N TYR A 232 -6.62 -3.66 15.14
CA TYR A 232 -7.31 -2.38 15.33
C TYR A 232 -7.71 -2.12 16.79
N SER A 233 -7.64 -3.14 17.65
CA SER A 233 -8.24 -3.12 18.98
C SER A 233 -7.68 -2.04 19.90
N GLY A 234 -6.36 -1.80 19.84
CA GLY A 234 -5.71 -0.76 20.65
C GLY A 234 -6.19 0.65 20.31
N PHE A 235 -6.28 0.95 19.02
CA PHE A 235 -6.77 2.25 18.54
C PHE A 235 -8.26 2.42 18.85
N ALA A 236 -9.09 1.41 18.56
CA ALA A 236 -10.51 1.42 18.88
C ALA A 236 -10.78 1.62 20.39
N HIS A 237 -9.97 1.01 21.26
CA HIS A 237 -10.07 1.23 22.70
C HIS A 237 -9.70 2.67 23.08
N GLY A 238 -8.60 3.21 22.51
CA GLY A 238 -8.17 4.58 22.74
C GLY A 238 -9.21 5.63 22.32
N LEU A 239 -10.00 5.34 21.28
CA LEU A 239 -11.13 6.16 20.84
C LEU A 239 -12.40 5.97 21.69
N GLY A 240 -12.43 5.00 22.61
CA GLY A 240 -13.59 4.68 23.43
C GLY A 240 -14.69 3.90 22.69
N LEU A 241 -14.40 3.35 21.50
CA LEU A 241 -15.35 2.53 20.73
C LEU A 241 -15.58 1.16 21.39
N ILE A 242 -14.55 0.64 22.06
CA ILE A 242 -14.60 -0.65 22.75
C ILE A 242 -14.03 -0.56 24.17
N SER A 243 -14.52 -1.42 25.05
CA SER A 243 -14.01 -1.59 26.42
C SER A 243 -12.68 -2.32 26.47
N LEU A 244 -11.96 -2.21 27.60
CA LEU A 244 -10.72 -2.94 27.85
C LEU A 244 -10.89 -4.47 27.76
N GLY A 245 -12.06 -4.99 28.16
CA GLY A 245 -12.39 -6.40 28.04
C GLY A 245 -12.50 -6.85 26.58
N GLN A 246 -13.22 -6.08 25.75
CA GLN A 246 -13.36 -6.34 24.32
C GLN A 246 -12.02 -6.26 23.58
N MET A 247 -11.18 -5.27 23.89
CA MET A 247 -9.83 -5.15 23.33
C MET A 247 -9.01 -6.42 23.59
N ARG A 248 -8.97 -6.91 24.84
CA ARG A 248 -8.24 -8.14 25.20
C ARG A 248 -8.79 -9.39 24.49
N THR A 249 -10.11 -9.46 24.31
CA THR A 249 -10.74 -10.54 23.54
C THR A 249 -10.28 -10.52 22.09
N LEU A 250 -10.27 -9.35 21.44
CA LEU A 250 -9.83 -9.21 20.05
C LEU A 250 -8.33 -9.54 19.90
N GLN A 251 -7.49 -9.06 20.82
CA GLN A 251 -6.05 -9.39 20.83
C GLN A 251 -5.79 -10.90 20.98
N THR A 252 -6.61 -11.59 21.78
CA THR A 252 -6.50 -13.05 21.95
C THR A 252 -6.94 -13.77 20.68
N LYS A 253 -8.00 -13.31 20.01
CA LYS A 253 -8.48 -13.91 18.75
C LYS A 253 -7.55 -13.61 17.57
N PHE A 254 -6.84 -12.49 17.62
CA PHE A 254 -5.90 -12.07 16.58
C PHE A 254 -4.79 -13.09 16.33
N THR A 255 -4.49 -13.97 17.30
CA THR A 255 -3.50 -15.05 17.11
C THR A 255 -3.84 -15.98 15.95
N VAL A 256 -5.13 -16.16 15.62
CA VAL A 256 -5.54 -16.97 14.47
C VAL A 256 -5.05 -16.36 13.15
N CYS A 257 -5.17 -15.04 13.00
CA CYS A 257 -4.62 -14.32 11.85
C CYS A 257 -3.10 -14.40 11.82
N THR A 258 -2.42 -14.15 12.95
CA THR A 258 -0.94 -14.19 12.97
C THR A 258 -0.41 -15.59 12.67
N ASP A 259 -1.08 -16.65 13.13
CA ASP A 259 -0.73 -18.04 12.83
C ASP A 259 -0.96 -18.37 11.34
N ALA A 260 -2.03 -17.83 10.72
CA ALA A 260 -2.27 -17.98 9.29
C ALA A 260 -1.13 -17.33 8.48
N ILE A 261 -0.79 -16.07 8.79
CA ILE A 261 0.32 -15.34 8.15
C ILE A 261 1.64 -16.10 8.35
N ALA A 262 1.92 -16.61 9.55
CA ALA A 262 3.14 -17.38 9.83
C ALA A 262 3.25 -18.68 9.03
N ARG A 263 2.12 -19.26 8.61
CA ARG A 263 2.06 -20.43 7.70
C ARG A 263 2.08 -20.05 6.21
N GLY A 264 2.19 -18.76 5.88
CA GLY A 264 2.16 -18.26 4.51
C GLY A 264 0.75 -18.14 3.93
N VAL A 265 -0.29 -18.17 4.77
CA VAL A 265 -1.68 -17.91 4.36
C VAL A 265 -1.94 -16.41 4.52
N TYR A 266 -1.88 -15.69 3.41
CA TYR A 266 -1.98 -14.23 3.39
C TYR A 266 -3.39 -13.68 3.08
N HIS A 267 -4.36 -14.58 2.91
CA HIS A 267 -5.77 -14.24 2.77
C HIS A 267 -6.59 -15.16 3.69
N ASP A 268 -6.84 -14.70 4.91
CA ASP A 268 -7.57 -15.46 5.92
C ASP A 268 -8.66 -14.58 6.55
N ALA A 269 -9.88 -15.11 6.65
CA ALA A 269 -11.03 -14.40 7.22
C ALA A 269 -10.78 -13.93 8.66
N ALA A 270 -9.93 -14.66 9.42
CA ALA A 270 -9.56 -14.28 10.78
C ALA A 270 -8.81 -12.94 10.86
N CYS A 271 -8.14 -12.52 9.79
CA CYS A 271 -7.45 -11.23 9.74
C CYS A 271 -8.42 -10.05 9.63
N PHE A 272 -9.49 -10.19 8.86
CA PHE A 272 -10.53 -9.16 8.71
C PHE A 272 -11.45 -9.07 9.94
N ALA A 273 -11.63 -10.19 10.65
CA ALA A 273 -12.54 -10.29 11.79
C ALA A 273 -12.26 -9.29 12.92
N ASN A 274 -11.04 -8.77 13.08
CA ASN A 274 -10.73 -7.77 14.11
C ASN A 274 -11.47 -6.45 13.85
N LEU A 275 -11.32 -5.88 12.64
CA LEU A 275 -12.02 -4.66 12.23
C LEU A 275 -13.52 -4.90 12.18
N ASP A 276 -13.97 -5.98 11.54
CA ASP A 276 -15.40 -6.29 11.39
C ASP A 276 -16.09 -6.38 12.75
N SER A 277 -15.47 -7.06 13.73
CA SER A 277 -16.02 -7.17 15.08
C SER A 277 -16.13 -5.81 15.78
N ILE A 278 -15.17 -4.90 15.57
CA ILE A 278 -15.22 -3.55 16.13
C ILE A 278 -16.37 -2.77 15.50
N MET A 279 -16.43 -2.73 14.17
CA MET A 279 -17.44 -1.97 13.43
C MET A 279 -18.85 -2.49 13.72
N ASP A 280 -19.03 -3.81 13.83
CA ASP A 280 -20.30 -4.43 14.17
C ASP A 280 -20.70 -4.19 15.64
N SER A 281 -19.74 -4.11 16.56
CA SER A 281 -20.04 -3.85 17.98
C SER A 281 -20.63 -2.47 18.25
N VAL A 282 -20.32 -1.50 17.40
CA VAL A 282 -20.84 -0.12 17.45
C VAL A 282 -21.88 0.15 16.37
N ARG A 283 -22.29 -0.89 15.62
CA ARG A 283 -23.25 -0.76 14.53
C ARG A 283 -24.62 -0.41 15.09
N GLY A 284 -25.12 0.75 14.69
CA GLY A 284 -26.54 1.12 14.80
C GLY A 284 -27.26 0.99 13.46
N ASN A 285 -28.40 1.67 13.33
CA ASN A 285 -29.10 1.78 12.03
C ASN A 285 -28.25 2.52 10.98
N VAL A 286 -27.36 3.40 11.43
CA VAL A 286 -26.36 4.07 10.59
C VAL A 286 -24.99 3.58 11.06
N PRO A 287 -24.20 2.91 10.20
CA PRO A 287 -22.90 2.40 10.59
C PRO A 287 -21.88 3.53 10.79
N LEU A 288 -20.91 3.30 11.67
CA LEU A 288 -19.72 4.14 11.78
C LEU A 288 -18.88 4.00 10.50
N ASN A 289 -18.30 5.10 10.02
CA ASN A 289 -17.40 5.06 8.87
C ASN A 289 -15.96 4.75 9.32
N PHE A 290 -15.35 3.70 8.78
CA PHE A 290 -13.98 3.32 9.14
C PHE A 290 -12.90 4.19 8.46
N TYR A 291 -13.25 4.97 7.45
CA TYR A 291 -12.34 5.96 6.87
C TYR A 291 -12.30 7.26 7.69
N ASP A 292 -13.33 7.56 8.45
CA ASP A 292 -13.33 8.65 9.44
C ASP A 292 -14.31 8.33 10.57
N VAL A 293 -13.78 7.98 11.74
CA VAL A 293 -14.58 7.58 12.91
C VAL A 293 -15.35 8.74 13.56
N ARG A 294 -15.29 9.95 12.99
CA ARG A 294 -16.19 11.06 13.35
C ARG A 294 -17.48 11.06 12.52
N ALA A 295 -17.51 10.30 11.43
CA ALA A 295 -18.60 10.24 10.48
C ALA A 295 -19.43 8.95 10.62
N TYR A 296 -20.73 9.06 10.32
CA TYR A 296 -21.67 7.95 10.24
C TYR A 296 -22.29 7.90 8.86
N GLY A 297 -22.44 6.71 8.30
CA GLY A 297 -22.90 6.48 6.93
C GLY A 297 -22.17 5.28 6.31
N SER A 298 -22.60 4.88 5.12
CA SER A 298 -21.92 3.80 4.39
C SER A 298 -20.49 4.24 4.05
N SER A 299 -19.49 3.44 4.42
CA SER A 299 -18.10 3.69 3.99
C SER A 299 -17.98 3.67 2.46
N ASN A 300 -18.89 2.98 1.75
CA ASN A 300 -18.92 2.99 0.29
C ASN A 300 -19.30 4.35 -0.29
N GLU A 301 -19.90 5.25 0.49
CA GLU A 301 -20.24 6.61 0.06
C GLU A 301 -19.13 7.61 0.40
N TYR A 302 -18.01 7.15 0.98
CA TYR A 302 -16.88 8.01 1.34
C TYR A 302 -15.86 8.14 0.19
N PRO A 303 -15.35 9.36 -0.10
CA PRO A 303 -15.94 10.62 0.34
C PRO A 303 -17.26 10.89 -0.41
N PRO A 304 -18.20 11.63 0.19
CA PRO A 304 -19.47 11.94 -0.47
C PRO A 304 -19.29 12.52 -1.87
N ALA A 305 -20.17 12.09 -2.78
CA ALA A 305 -20.26 12.56 -4.18
C ALA A 305 -19.13 12.11 -5.12
N LYS A 306 -18.33 11.10 -4.76
CA LYS A 306 -17.33 10.50 -5.65
C LYS A 306 -17.92 9.95 -6.96
N GLU A 307 -19.20 9.59 -6.97
CA GLU A 307 -19.97 9.09 -8.11
C GLU A 307 -20.03 10.12 -9.26
N ARG A 308 -19.81 11.40 -8.95
CA ARG A 308 -19.65 12.45 -9.97
C ARG A 308 -18.41 12.23 -10.84
N ILE A 309 -17.37 11.59 -10.33
CA ILE A 309 -16.18 11.23 -11.10
C ILE A 309 -16.55 10.25 -12.20
N SER A 310 -17.30 9.20 -11.86
CA SER A 310 -17.79 8.24 -12.86
C SER A 310 -18.66 8.94 -13.90
N ALA A 311 -19.64 9.73 -13.45
CA ALA A 311 -20.51 10.47 -14.36
C ALA A 311 -19.73 11.42 -15.28
N TYR A 312 -18.69 12.08 -14.78
CA TYR A 312 -17.87 13.00 -15.56
C TYR A 312 -16.95 12.27 -16.55
N LEU A 313 -16.25 11.21 -16.11
CA LEU A 313 -15.30 10.46 -16.93
C LEU A 313 -15.97 9.50 -17.93
N ASP A 314 -17.27 9.21 -17.76
CA ASP A 314 -18.07 8.47 -18.75
C ASP A 314 -18.54 9.34 -19.92
N GLN A 315 -18.44 10.67 -19.82
CA GLN A 315 -18.80 11.56 -20.91
C GLN A 315 -17.87 11.35 -22.13
N PRO A 316 -18.40 11.09 -23.34
CA PRO A 316 -17.58 10.83 -24.53
C PRO A 316 -16.60 11.96 -24.87
N GLU A 317 -17.02 13.21 -24.68
CA GLU A 317 -16.20 14.40 -24.87
C GLU A 317 -15.06 14.51 -23.87
N VAL A 318 -15.27 14.04 -22.62
CA VAL A 318 -14.22 13.99 -21.60
C VAL A 318 -13.22 12.89 -21.97
N ARG A 319 -13.68 11.68 -22.26
CA ARG A 319 -12.81 10.57 -22.72
C ARG A 319 -11.99 10.98 -23.94
N LYS A 320 -12.62 11.63 -24.92
CA LYS A 320 -11.93 12.16 -26.11
C LYS A 320 -10.88 13.21 -25.75
N ALA A 321 -11.17 14.13 -24.82
CA ALA A 321 -10.21 15.14 -24.38
C ALA A 321 -9.00 14.53 -23.67
N LEU A 322 -9.19 13.39 -23.00
CA LEU A 322 -8.16 12.62 -22.31
C LEU A 322 -7.49 11.57 -23.19
N HIS A 323 -7.78 11.56 -24.49
CA HIS A 323 -7.24 10.61 -25.47
C HIS A 323 -7.57 9.14 -25.14
N VAL A 324 -8.72 8.92 -24.50
CA VAL A 324 -9.26 7.59 -24.19
C VAL A 324 -10.22 7.14 -25.29
N GLU A 325 -10.08 5.90 -25.74
CA GLU A 325 -10.95 5.32 -26.77
C GLU A 325 -12.42 5.22 -26.28
N SER A 326 -13.35 5.58 -27.16
CA SER A 326 -14.78 5.76 -26.83
C SER A 326 -15.55 4.46 -26.60
N ASN A 327 -14.97 3.30 -26.92
CA ASN A 327 -15.55 1.95 -26.78
C ASN A 327 -15.03 1.21 -25.52
N THR A 328 -14.49 1.94 -24.55
CA THR A 328 -14.05 1.41 -23.26
C THR A 328 -15.25 1.15 -22.34
N GLN A 329 -15.11 0.21 -21.39
CA GLN A 329 -16.13 -0.13 -20.40
C GLN A 329 -16.59 1.11 -19.60
N PRO A 330 -17.78 1.08 -18.96
CA PRO A 330 -18.19 2.11 -18.01
C PRO A 330 -17.09 2.36 -16.96
N PHE A 331 -16.90 3.62 -16.56
CA PHE A 331 -15.87 3.98 -15.61
C PHE A 331 -16.28 3.52 -14.21
N GLU A 332 -15.42 2.71 -13.60
CA GLU A 332 -15.56 2.26 -12.22
C GLU A 332 -14.46 2.88 -11.37
N GLN A 333 -14.82 3.36 -10.18
CA GLN A 333 -13.85 3.95 -9.25
C GLN A 333 -12.88 2.91 -8.71
N CYS A 334 -13.36 1.70 -8.44
CA CYS A 334 -12.56 0.57 -8.00
C CYS A 334 -12.99 -0.68 -8.76
N ASN A 335 -12.02 -1.39 -9.34
CA ASN A 335 -12.25 -2.64 -10.05
C ASN A 335 -12.10 -3.83 -9.09
N TYR A 336 -13.19 -4.53 -8.81
CA TYR A 336 -13.20 -5.67 -7.89
C TYR A 336 -12.58 -6.94 -8.46
N ASP A 337 -12.45 -7.09 -9.78
CA ASP A 337 -11.69 -8.20 -10.37
C ASP A 337 -10.19 -8.05 -10.05
N VAL A 338 -9.67 -6.82 -10.14
CA VAL A 338 -8.29 -6.49 -9.72
C VAL A 338 -8.10 -6.77 -8.24
N TYR A 339 -9.07 -6.35 -7.41
CA TYR A 339 -9.06 -6.65 -5.98
C TYR A 339 -8.99 -8.15 -5.70
N GLY A 340 -9.86 -8.94 -6.34
CA GLY A 340 -9.90 -10.40 -6.18
C GLY A 340 -8.60 -11.07 -6.62
N ALA A 341 -8.03 -10.66 -7.76
CA ALA A 341 -6.78 -11.21 -8.28
C ALA A 341 -5.58 -10.98 -7.34
N LEU A 342 -5.61 -9.91 -6.55
CA LEU A 342 -4.57 -9.53 -5.59
C LEU A 342 -4.91 -9.90 -4.14
N GLY A 343 -5.99 -10.66 -3.90
CA GLY A 343 -6.43 -10.98 -2.54
C GLY A 343 -5.37 -11.68 -1.67
N HIS A 344 -4.48 -12.47 -2.29
CA HIS A 344 -3.37 -13.15 -1.62
C HIS A 344 -2.18 -12.24 -1.29
N GLU A 345 -2.20 -10.98 -1.73
CA GLU A 345 -1.16 -10.00 -1.45
C GLU A 345 -1.49 -9.14 -0.22
N ASP A 346 -2.71 -9.20 0.31
CA ASP A 346 -3.19 -8.27 1.34
C ASP A 346 -2.36 -8.32 2.63
N ALA A 347 -2.06 -9.53 3.14
CA ALA A 347 -1.27 -9.70 4.36
C ALA A 347 0.27 -9.76 4.13
N VAL A 348 0.74 -9.59 2.89
CA VAL A 348 2.17 -9.65 2.58
C VAL A 348 2.84 -8.34 3.03
N SER A 349 3.92 -8.44 3.82
CA SER A 349 4.66 -7.28 4.31
C SER A 349 5.57 -6.64 3.26
N THR A 350 5.52 -5.31 3.15
CA THR A 350 6.46 -4.49 2.35
C THR A 350 7.41 -3.67 3.23
N LEU A 351 7.48 -3.98 4.53
CA LEU A 351 8.35 -3.28 5.48
C LEU A 351 9.83 -3.29 5.06
N HIS A 352 10.29 -4.42 4.52
CA HIS A 352 11.66 -4.59 4.05
C HIS A 352 12.00 -3.71 2.83
N ASP A 353 11.00 -3.37 2.01
CA ASP A 353 11.15 -2.44 0.90
C ASP A 353 11.30 -1.00 1.42
N VAL A 354 10.57 -0.63 2.48
CA VAL A 354 10.75 0.65 3.17
C VAL A 354 12.14 0.74 3.81
N ASP A 355 12.64 -0.34 4.40
CA ASP A 355 14.02 -0.42 4.90
C ASP A 355 15.05 -0.18 3.79
N ALA A 356 14.79 -0.67 2.56
CA ALA A 356 15.66 -0.44 1.41
C ALA A 356 15.63 1.03 0.98
N MET A 357 14.44 1.63 0.84
CA MET A 357 14.27 3.06 0.53
C MET A 357 15.09 3.94 1.48
N LEU A 358 14.93 3.71 2.79
CA LEU A 358 15.61 4.49 3.81
C LEU A 358 17.13 4.28 3.79
N ARG A 359 17.61 3.05 3.58
CA ARG A 359 19.05 2.75 3.47
C ARG A 359 19.72 3.42 2.28
N ASP A 360 18.99 3.53 1.18
CA ASP A 360 19.48 4.11 -0.06
C ASP A 360 19.36 5.65 -0.09
N GLY A 361 18.93 6.25 1.03
CA GLY A 361 18.90 7.70 1.23
C GLY A 361 17.64 8.40 0.69
N VAL A 362 16.58 7.66 0.38
CA VAL A 362 15.28 8.23 0.03
C VAL A 362 14.68 8.91 1.26
N ASP A 363 14.22 10.15 1.12
CA ASP A 363 13.44 10.80 2.19
C ASP A 363 12.05 10.14 2.25
N VAL A 364 11.62 9.61 3.40
CA VAL A 364 10.31 8.95 3.53
C VAL A 364 9.45 9.69 4.55
N LEU A 365 8.24 10.04 4.14
CA LEU A 365 7.20 10.62 4.97
C LEU A 365 6.03 9.64 5.10
N PHE A 366 5.73 9.24 6.32
CA PHE A 366 4.43 8.67 6.65
C PHE A 366 3.54 9.77 7.19
N PHE A 367 2.35 9.93 6.65
CA PHE A 367 1.36 10.87 7.17
C PHE A 367 0.02 10.18 7.36
N ASN A 368 -0.59 10.31 8.52
CA ASN A 368 -1.87 9.67 8.81
C ASN A 368 -2.86 10.71 9.31
N GLY A 369 -4.08 10.70 8.78
CA GLY A 369 -5.19 11.39 9.42
C GLY A 369 -5.48 10.81 10.80
N GLN A 370 -5.67 11.71 11.77
CA GLN A 370 -5.88 11.38 13.17
C GLN A 370 -7.08 10.45 13.42
N TRP A 371 -8.08 10.45 12.54
CA TRP A 371 -9.38 9.80 12.74
C TRP A 371 -9.64 8.63 11.78
N ASP A 372 -8.64 8.21 11.01
CA ASP A 372 -8.73 7.01 10.18
C ASP A 372 -8.66 5.74 11.04
N MET A 373 -9.62 4.83 10.91
CA MET A 373 -9.56 3.50 11.52
C MET A 373 -8.79 2.52 10.64
N MET A 374 -9.04 2.53 9.33
CA MET A 374 -8.53 1.55 8.36
C MET A 374 -7.02 1.48 8.33
N CYS A 375 -6.34 2.63 8.31
CA CYS A 375 -4.88 2.71 8.39
C CYS A 375 -4.50 3.69 9.50
N ASN A 376 -4.90 3.37 10.72
CA ASN A 376 -4.78 4.30 11.85
C ASN A 376 -3.32 4.65 12.22
N ALA A 377 -3.14 5.89 12.65
CA ALA A 377 -1.84 6.45 13.03
C ALA A 377 -1.14 5.67 14.16
N PHE A 378 -1.91 5.07 15.08
CA PHE A 378 -1.37 4.27 16.19
C PHE A 378 -0.65 3.03 15.69
N ASN A 379 -1.25 2.28 14.76
CA ASN A 379 -0.61 1.13 14.16
C ASN A 379 0.52 1.53 13.21
N THR A 380 0.38 2.62 12.46
CA THR A 380 1.51 3.12 11.64
C THR A 380 2.71 3.45 12.51
N GLU A 381 2.56 4.15 13.65
CA GLU A 381 3.67 4.42 14.57
C GLU A 381 4.36 3.13 15.02
N ARG A 382 3.58 2.10 15.39
CA ARG A 382 4.12 0.78 15.76
C ARG A 382 4.92 0.14 14.62
N VAL A 383 4.42 0.21 13.38
CA VAL A 383 5.14 -0.29 12.19
C VAL A 383 6.48 0.44 12.02
N LEU A 384 6.51 1.77 12.17
CA LEU A 384 7.74 2.54 11.99
C LEU A 384 8.82 2.20 13.03
N TYR A 385 8.44 1.70 14.21
CA TYR A 385 9.39 1.26 15.24
C TYR A 385 10.02 -0.12 14.94
N GLU A 386 9.46 -0.88 14.00
CA GLU A 386 10.00 -2.17 13.54
C GLU A 386 11.01 -2.05 12.39
N LEU A 387 11.05 -0.90 11.70
CA LEU A 387 11.95 -0.64 10.59
C LEU A 387 13.43 -0.83 11.00
N GLN A 388 14.22 -1.41 10.09
CA GLN A 388 15.62 -1.78 10.25
C GLN A 388 16.51 -1.02 9.24
N TRP A 389 16.87 0.21 9.59
CA TRP A 389 17.76 1.06 8.79
C TRP A 389 18.74 1.85 9.69
N PRO A 390 19.84 2.41 9.14
CA PRO A 390 20.85 3.10 9.92
C PRO A 390 20.34 4.26 10.78
N GLY A 391 19.32 5.00 10.32
CA GLY A 391 18.73 6.13 11.04
C GLY A 391 17.65 5.76 12.06
N ARG A 392 17.45 4.47 12.35
CA ARG A 392 16.35 4.02 13.23
C ARG A 392 16.46 4.55 14.65
N ASP A 393 17.67 4.63 15.20
CA ASP A 393 17.90 5.04 16.57
C ASP A 393 17.75 6.57 16.67
N ASP A 394 18.15 7.30 15.63
CA ASP A 394 17.87 8.73 15.48
C ASP A 394 16.36 9.02 15.45
N PHE A 395 15.59 8.23 14.71
CA PHE A 395 14.13 8.36 14.67
C PHE A 395 13.50 8.08 16.04
N LYS A 396 13.90 7.00 16.73
CA LYS A 396 13.38 6.65 18.06
C LYS A 396 13.73 7.67 19.14
N ALA A 397 14.91 8.28 19.05
CA ALA A 397 15.36 9.34 19.95
C ALA A 397 14.86 10.75 19.53
N ALA A 398 14.25 10.88 18.36
CA ALA A 398 13.85 12.17 17.83
C ALA A 398 12.78 12.84 18.69
N GLU A 399 12.96 14.14 18.88
CA GLU A 399 11.96 14.98 19.51
C GLU A 399 10.72 15.11 18.64
N ARG A 400 9.55 15.16 19.28
CA ARG A 400 8.28 15.44 18.60
C ARG A 400 7.98 16.93 18.66
N TYR A 401 7.41 17.44 17.58
CA TYR A 401 6.98 18.82 17.45
C TYR A 401 5.50 18.86 17.10
N THR A 402 4.82 19.92 17.52
CA THR A 402 3.63 20.36 16.78
C THR A 402 4.09 20.95 15.45
N TRP A 403 3.18 20.97 14.47
CA TRP A 403 3.38 21.65 13.20
C TRP A 403 2.18 22.56 12.92
N ARG A 404 2.46 23.76 12.41
CA ARG A 404 1.48 24.81 12.17
C ARG A 404 1.63 25.38 10.75
N VAL A 405 0.49 25.52 10.07
CA VAL A 405 0.42 26.23 8.79
C VAL A 405 0.56 27.73 9.06
N LYS A 406 1.38 28.41 8.25
CA LYS A 406 1.66 29.83 8.43
C LYS A 406 0.37 30.65 8.40
N GLY A 407 0.17 31.50 9.41
CA GLY A 407 -1.00 32.37 9.53
C GLY A 407 -2.19 31.75 10.25
N HIS A 408 -2.06 30.53 10.78
CA HIS A 408 -3.11 29.85 11.57
C HIS A 408 -2.64 29.62 13.00
N ASP A 409 -3.50 29.83 13.98
CA ASP A 409 -3.11 29.68 15.40
C ASP A 409 -3.12 28.23 15.89
N VAL A 410 -3.96 27.38 15.31
CA VAL A 410 -4.11 25.97 15.70
C VAL A 410 -3.09 25.10 14.98
N PRO A 411 -2.35 24.20 15.68
CA PRO A 411 -1.49 23.22 15.02
C PRO A 411 -2.28 22.36 14.02
N ALA A 412 -1.69 22.12 12.85
CA ALA A 412 -2.22 21.21 11.85
C ALA A 412 -1.88 19.74 12.14
N GLY A 413 -0.92 19.48 13.03
CA GLY A 413 -0.54 18.12 13.37
C GLY A 413 0.65 18.01 14.31
N PHE A 414 1.13 16.78 14.42
CA PHE A 414 2.26 16.39 15.27
C PHE A 414 3.27 15.64 14.41
N VAL A 415 4.54 16.03 14.47
CA VAL A 415 5.58 15.52 13.58
C VAL A 415 6.79 15.04 14.37
N GLN A 416 7.35 13.91 13.94
CA GLN A 416 8.60 13.35 14.42
C GLN A 416 9.49 13.09 13.20
N THR A 417 10.73 13.59 13.23
CA THR A 417 11.70 13.39 12.15
C THR A 417 13.03 12.95 12.73
N GLY A 418 13.59 11.85 12.24
CA GLY A 418 14.94 11.40 12.57
C GLY A 418 15.53 10.60 11.42
N GLY A 419 16.82 10.82 11.15
CA GLY A 419 17.43 10.42 9.88
C GLY A 419 16.64 11.00 8.69
N ASN A 420 16.33 10.14 7.73
CA ASN A 420 15.52 10.42 6.55
C ASN A 420 14.06 9.91 6.66
N LEU A 421 13.59 9.60 7.87
CA LEU A 421 12.19 9.24 8.14
C LEU A 421 11.46 10.38 8.86
N THR A 422 10.29 10.75 8.33
CA THR A 422 9.34 11.66 8.97
C THR A 422 8.01 10.96 9.19
N PHE A 423 7.43 11.10 10.38
CA PHE A 423 6.08 10.66 10.69
C PHE A 423 5.23 11.85 11.13
N ALA A 424 4.08 12.04 10.48
CA ALA A 424 3.15 13.12 10.74
C ALA A 424 1.74 12.60 11.04
N ILE A 425 1.16 13.02 12.17
CA ILE A 425 -0.26 12.84 12.46
C ILE A 425 -0.96 14.13 12.10
N VAL A 426 -1.88 14.08 11.13
CA VAL A 426 -2.61 15.24 10.61
C VAL A 426 -3.92 15.40 11.37
N SER A 427 -4.03 16.51 12.10
CA SER A 427 -5.19 16.79 12.95
C SER A 427 -6.43 17.03 12.12
N GLY A 428 -7.54 16.44 12.55
CA GLY A 428 -8.85 16.69 11.92
C GLY A 428 -9.06 15.99 10.57
N ALA A 429 -8.19 15.06 10.18
CA ALA A 429 -8.35 14.25 8.97
C ALA A 429 -8.69 12.78 9.28
N GLY A 430 -9.42 12.14 8.37
CA GLY A 430 -9.62 10.70 8.27
C GLY A 430 -8.65 10.07 7.25
N HIS A 431 -9.12 9.15 6.44
CA HIS A 431 -8.31 8.33 5.53
C HIS A 431 -7.71 9.15 4.37
N MET A 432 -8.52 10.01 3.76
CA MET A 432 -8.14 10.84 2.62
C MET A 432 -7.74 12.23 3.11
N VAL A 433 -6.52 12.34 3.63
CA VAL A 433 -6.01 13.55 4.28
C VAL A 433 -6.18 14.82 3.43
N PRO A 434 -5.87 14.84 2.12
CA PRO A 434 -6.04 16.05 1.32
C PRO A 434 -7.50 16.40 1.05
N TYR A 435 -8.43 15.44 1.13
CA TYR A 435 -9.86 15.71 1.07
C TYR A 435 -10.35 16.43 2.35
N ASP A 436 -9.96 15.93 3.52
CA ASP A 436 -10.50 16.43 4.80
C ASP A 436 -9.92 17.80 5.21
N VAL A 437 -8.61 17.98 5.03
CA VAL A 437 -7.87 19.17 5.48
C VAL A 437 -6.93 19.69 4.38
N PRO A 438 -7.47 20.13 3.24
CA PRO A 438 -6.70 20.39 2.01
C PRO A 438 -5.56 21.41 2.19
N LEU A 439 -5.79 22.47 2.97
CA LEU A 439 -4.75 23.46 3.27
C LEU A 439 -3.55 22.85 4.02
N ALA A 440 -3.82 22.05 5.06
CA ALA A 440 -2.77 21.39 5.81
C ALA A 440 -2.05 20.38 4.91
N ALA A 441 -2.78 19.57 4.15
CA ALA A 441 -2.19 18.59 3.24
C ALA A 441 -1.24 19.24 2.21
N LEU A 442 -1.61 20.38 1.63
CA LEU A 442 -0.73 21.12 0.73
C LEU A 442 0.53 21.66 1.43
N ASP A 443 0.41 22.23 2.64
CA ASP A 443 1.57 22.71 3.40
C ASP A 443 2.49 21.55 3.79
N LEU A 444 1.93 20.39 4.16
CA LEU A 444 2.67 19.16 4.46
C LEU A 444 3.48 18.68 3.25
N PHE A 445 2.79 18.51 2.12
CA PHE A 445 3.41 18.13 0.85
C PHE A 445 4.51 19.10 0.45
N THR A 446 4.21 20.40 0.50
CA THR A 446 5.14 21.46 0.08
C THR A 446 6.40 21.47 0.93
N ARG A 447 6.26 21.37 2.25
CA ARG A 447 7.40 21.31 3.16
C ARG A 447 8.26 20.10 2.90
N PHE A 448 7.65 18.93 2.73
CA PHE A 448 8.41 17.70 2.47
C PHE A 448 9.21 17.78 1.18
N VAL A 449 8.57 18.13 0.05
CA VAL A 449 9.23 18.21 -1.26
C VAL A 449 10.33 19.29 -1.28
N GLN A 450 10.11 20.40 -0.58
CA GLN A 450 11.08 21.50 -0.48
C GLN A 450 12.08 21.35 0.68
N ARG A 451 12.02 20.25 1.44
CA ARG A 451 12.83 19.98 2.63
C ARG A 451 12.79 21.11 3.67
N VAL A 452 11.62 21.70 3.87
CA VAL A 452 11.36 22.69 4.92
C VAL A 452 10.95 21.96 6.21
N PRO A 453 11.58 22.24 7.35
CA PRO A 453 11.23 21.60 8.62
C PRO A 453 9.78 21.86 9.06
N PHE A 454 9.24 20.92 9.84
CA PHE A 454 7.91 20.99 10.46
C PHE A 454 7.93 21.60 11.87
N THR A 455 9.10 22.00 12.36
CA THR A 455 9.31 22.42 13.74
C THR A 455 8.52 23.69 14.09
N ASP A 456 7.58 23.55 15.02
CA ASP A 456 6.93 24.65 15.71
C ASP A 456 7.20 24.53 17.23
N THR A 457 6.26 24.00 18.02
CA THR A 457 6.41 23.85 19.46
C THR A 457 6.88 22.44 19.77
N ARG A 458 8.03 22.30 20.41
CA ARG A 458 8.54 21.02 20.92
C ARG A 458 7.58 20.44 21.95
N GLN A 459 7.25 19.16 21.82
CA GLN A 459 6.43 18.43 22.76
C GLN A 459 7.30 17.89 23.89
N GLU A 460 7.02 18.29 25.12
CA GLU A 460 7.74 17.82 26.31
C GLU A 460 6.75 17.18 27.29
N ILE A 461 7.07 15.97 27.75
CA ILE A 461 6.37 15.35 28.87
C ILE A 461 7.10 15.79 30.14
N SER A 462 6.58 16.82 30.81
CA SER A 462 7.13 17.24 32.09
C SER A 462 6.89 16.14 33.13
N VAL A 463 7.94 15.50 33.63
CA VAL A 463 7.87 14.60 34.79
C VAL A 463 7.97 15.48 36.05
N PRO A 464 6.88 15.71 36.80
CA PRO A 464 6.95 16.60 37.96
C PRO A 464 7.94 16.06 39.00
N THR A 465 8.67 16.94 39.67
CA THR A 465 9.76 16.58 40.61
C THR A 465 9.32 15.75 41.82
N TYR A 466 8.02 15.69 42.14
CA TYR A 466 7.50 14.82 43.20
C TYR A 466 7.39 13.35 42.76
N TRP A 467 7.45 13.06 41.45
CA TRP A 467 7.73 11.73 40.95
C TRP A 467 9.24 11.53 41.09
N ASN A 468 9.66 10.96 42.22
CA ASN A 468 11.04 10.56 42.51
C ASN A 468 11.49 9.44 41.55
N ALA A 469 11.47 9.69 40.25
CA ALA A 469 12.03 8.82 39.25
C ALA A 469 13.52 9.14 39.17
N THR A 470 14.37 8.19 39.52
CA THR A 470 15.72 8.12 38.95
C THR A 470 15.59 8.39 37.45
N ALA A 471 16.18 9.49 36.98
CA ALA A 471 15.88 10.17 35.72
C ALA A 471 16.23 9.39 34.43
N GLU A 472 16.36 8.07 34.50
CA GLU A 472 16.72 7.18 33.39
C GLU A 472 15.57 6.26 32.95
N ALA A 473 14.39 6.29 33.59
CA ALA A 473 13.33 5.30 33.34
C ALA A 473 12.07 5.83 32.65
N ALA A 474 11.97 7.12 32.36
CA ALA A 474 10.79 7.68 31.68
C ALA A 474 11.16 7.98 30.22
N CYS A 475 10.66 7.14 29.31
CA CYS A 475 10.83 7.20 27.85
C CYS A 475 12.07 6.53 27.23
N ASP A 476 12.78 5.66 27.95
CA ASP A 476 13.63 4.65 27.29
C ASP A 476 12.78 3.42 26.94
N LEU A 477 12.14 3.44 25.77
CA LEU A 477 11.56 2.25 25.13
C LEU A 477 12.65 1.43 24.42
N GLY A 478 13.85 1.36 25.00
CA GLY A 478 14.70 0.20 24.83
C GLY A 478 13.89 -1.03 25.23
N VAL A 479 13.44 -1.79 24.24
CA VAL A 479 12.77 -3.07 24.38
C VAL A 479 13.45 -3.84 25.51
N ARG A 480 12.83 -3.89 26.69
CA ARG A 480 13.18 -4.91 27.68
C ARG A 480 12.80 -6.21 26.99
N ALA A 481 13.79 -6.81 26.35
CA ALA A 481 13.76 -8.21 25.97
C ALA A 481 13.23 -8.93 27.20
N SER A 482 12.02 -9.46 27.07
CA SER A 482 11.31 -10.10 28.15
C SER A 482 12.22 -11.14 28.80
N GLU A 483 12.65 -10.89 30.05
CA GLU A 483 13.43 -11.83 30.88
C GLU A 483 12.69 -13.17 31.12
N THR A 484 11.49 -13.34 30.57
CA THR A 484 10.77 -14.63 30.58
C THR A 484 11.37 -15.65 29.60
N SER A 485 12.15 -15.23 28.60
CA SER A 485 12.76 -16.17 27.64
C SER A 485 13.81 -17.06 28.32
N THR A 486 14.73 -16.49 29.11
CA THR A 486 15.81 -17.27 29.74
C THR A 486 15.28 -18.26 30.78
N MET A 487 14.22 -17.90 31.50
CA MET A 487 13.59 -18.77 32.50
C MET A 487 12.79 -19.91 31.85
N TRP A 488 12.09 -19.66 30.73
CA TRP A 488 11.42 -20.72 29.96
C TRP A 488 12.41 -21.72 29.35
N HIS A 489 13.51 -21.25 28.76
CA HIS A 489 14.56 -22.15 28.25
C HIS A 489 15.21 -22.96 29.37
N ALA A 490 15.44 -22.37 30.54
CA ALA A 490 15.96 -23.08 31.72
C ALA A 490 14.98 -24.16 32.23
N LEU A 491 13.66 -23.86 32.25
CA LEU A 491 12.63 -24.81 32.65
C LEU A 491 12.48 -25.98 31.65
N VAL A 492 12.55 -25.70 30.35
CA VAL A 492 12.52 -26.75 29.30
C VAL A 492 13.77 -27.63 29.38
N LEU A 493 14.95 -27.05 29.61
CA LEU A 493 16.19 -27.81 29.81
C LEU A 493 16.14 -28.67 31.08
N LEU A 494 15.60 -28.15 32.18
CA LEU A 494 15.41 -28.93 33.42
C LEU A 494 14.42 -30.08 33.22
N ALA A 495 13.32 -29.85 32.50
CA ALA A 495 12.34 -30.89 32.17
C ALA A 495 12.97 -31.98 31.29
N ALA A 496 13.75 -31.61 30.26
CA ALA A 496 14.44 -32.55 29.37
C ALA A 496 15.54 -33.36 30.10
N LEU A 497 16.27 -32.75 31.03
CA LEU A 497 17.26 -33.45 31.85
C LEU A 497 16.59 -34.43 32.83
N SER A 498 15.44 -34.07 33.40
CA SER A 498 14.69 -34.94 34.30
C SER A 498 14.09 -36.16 33.60
N SER A 499 13.57 -35.99 32.37
CA SER A 499 13.01 -37.09 31.58
C SER A 499 14.10 -38.05 31.07
N GLY A 500 15.27 -37.52 30.69
CA GLY A 500 16.44 -38.33 30.35
C GLY A 500 16.94 -39.19 31.52
N LEU A 501 16.95 -38.64 32.74
CA LEU A 501 17.35 -39.38 33.94
C LEU A 501 16.36 -40.50 34.27
N VAL A 502 15.06 -40.24 34.19
CA VAL A 502 14.00 -41.23 34.44
C VAL A 502 14.04 -42.35 33.40
N ALA A 503 14.18 -42.02 32.11
CA ALA A 503 14.32 -43.01 31.05
C ALA A 503 15.54 -43.91 31.29
N THR A 504 16.69 -43.33 31.63
CA THR A 504 17.94 -44.08 31.90
C THR A 504 17.80 -45.00 33.11
N LEU A 505 17.15 -44.54 34.18
CA LEU A 505 16.89 -45.35 35.37
C LEU A 505 15.91 -46.50 35.08
N LEU A 506 14.88 -46.27 34.27
CA LEU A 506 13.94 -47.31 33.84
C LEU A 506 14.62 -48.34 32.94
N THR A 507 15.48 -47.92 32.00
CA THR A 507 16.26 -48.84 31.16
C THR A 507 17.23 -49.67 32.00
N LEU A 508 17.94 -49.06 32.96
CA LEU A 508 18.84 -49.77 33.87
C LEU A 508 18.10 -50.74 34.79
N PHE A 509 16.90 -50.39 35.25
CA PHE A 509 16.02 -51.27 36.03
C PHE A 509 15.56 -52.47 35.19
N TYR A 510 15.16 -52.24 33.94
CA TYR A 510 14.72 -53.29 33.01
C TYR A 510 15.88 -54.23 32.60
N MET A 511 17.08 -53.68 32.40
CA MET A 511 18.29 -54.47 32.15
C MET A 511 18.74 -55.29 33.37
N ARG A 512 18.44 -54.82 34.59
CA ARG A 512 18.69 -55.58 35.83
C ARG A 512 17.65 -56.66 36.09
N SER A 513 16.39 -56.43 35.73
CA SER A 513 15.30 -57.41 35.91
C SER A 513 15.32 -58.52 34.86
N GLY A 514 15.86 -58.27 33.66
CA GLY A 514 15.99 -59.25 32.58
C GLY A 514 17.06 -60.35 32.74
N ARG A 515 17.89 -60.32 33.81
CA ARG A 515 18.96 -61.32 34.03
C ARG A 515 18.53 -62.58 34.78
N ARG A 516 17.24 -62.74 35.10
CA ARG A 516 16.72 -63.97 35.73
C ARG A 516 15.37 -64.36 35.14
N ARG A 517 15.40 -65.11 34.03
CA ARG A 517 14.55 -66.28 33.71
C ARG A 517 14.70 -66.65 32.23
N ARG A 518 15.12 -67.88 31.95
CA ARG A 518 14.86 -68.59 30.68
C ARG A 518 13.60 -69.47 30.86
N PRO A 519 12.87 -69.78 29.77
CA PRO A 519 11.43 -70.05 29.79
C PRO A 519 11.10 -71.55 29.86
N PRO A 520 9.84 -71.94 30.08
CA PRO A 520 9.31 -73.16 29.50
C PRO A 520 8.58 -72.87 28.19
N ALA A 521 8.80 -73.76 27.22
CA ALA A 521 8.06 -73.84 25.96
C ALA A 521 6.66 -74.44 26.20
N ILE A 522 5.65 -73.90 25.52
CA ILE A 522 4.37 -74.59 25.27
C ILE A 522 4.00 -74.32 23.81
N LEU A 523 3.62 -75.41 23.15
CA LEU A 523 3.29 -75.58 21.73
C LEU A 523 1.75 -75.55 21.51
N VAL A 524 1.36 -75.27 20.26
CA VAL A 524 0.08 -75.55 19.56
C VAL A 524 -1.10 -74.64 20.01
N GLU A 525 -1.91 -74.03 19.15
CA GLU A 525 -2.60 -74.58 17.97
C GLU A 525 -3.02 -73.45 16.99
N VAL A 526 -3.04 -73.79 15.71
CA VAL A 526 -3.51 -72.98 14.58
C VAL A 526 -5.00 -73.25 14.44
N ASP A 527 -5.81 -72.19 14.31
CA ASP A 527 -7.10 -72.28 13.64
C ASP A 527 -7.21 -71.11 12.67
N ASP A 528 -7.39 -71.50 11.40
CA ASP A 528 -7.64 -70.69 10.22
C ASP A 528 -9.10 -70.25 10.22
N GLU A 529 -9.39 -68.96 10.06
CA GLU A 529 -10.60 -68.50 9.37
C GLU A 529 -10.26 -67.27 8.52
N ASP A 530 -10.42 -67.47 7.22
CA ASP A 530 -10.44 -66.49 6.14
C ASP A 530 -11.57 -65.45 6.34
N ASP A 531 -11.36 -64.20 5.91
CA ASP A 531 -12.19 -63.61 4.84
C ASP A 531 -11.80 -62.15 4.53
N GLU A 532 -11.41 -62.00 3.26
CA GLU A 532 -11.72 -60.94 2.29
C GLU A 532 -11.08 -59.52 2.36
N ASP A 533 -10.32 -59.31 1.28
CA ASP A 533 -9.72 -58.13 0.70
C ASP A 533 -10.75 -57.34 -0.15
N ASP A 534 -10.88 -56.02 0.05
CA ASP A 534 -11.27 -55.08 -1.02
C ASP A 534 -10.42 -53.81 -0.90
N GLY A 535 -9.28 -53.83 -1.59
CA GLY A 535 -8.58 -52.63 -1.98
C GLY A 535 -9.32 -51.89 -3.10
N ARG A 536 -9.65 -50.61 -2.87
CA ARG A 536 -9.93 -49.65 -3.95
C ARG A 536 -8.99 -48.47 -3.94
N HIS A 537 -8.27 -48.38 -5.05
CA HIS A 537 -7.66 -47.16 -5.59
C HIS A 537 -8.73 -46.10 -5.87
N VAL A 538 -8.44 -44.86 -5.49
CA VAL A 538 -9.17 -43.67 -5.96
C VAL A 538 -8.30 -43.03 -7.05
N THR A 539 -8.90 -42.83 -8.23
CA THR A 539 -8.31 -42.14 -9.39
C THR A 539 -8.76 -40.67 -9.45
N GLU A 540 -8.01 -39.89 -10.21
CA GLU A 540 -7.95 -38.42 -10.27
C GLU A 540 -9.15 -37.72 -10.95
N ASP A 541 -10.37 -38.26 -10.87
CA ASP A 541 -11.59 -37.72 -11.52
C ASP A 541 -12.77 -37.41 -10.55
N ASP A 542 -12.59 -37.54 -9.23
CA ASP A 542 -13.65 -37.28 -8.23
C ASP A 542 -13.61 -35.85 -7.61
N LEU A 543 -12.92 -34.88 -8.23
CA LEU A 543 -12.76 -33.51 -7.68
C LEU A 543 -13.50 -32.41 -8.45
N GLU A 544 -14.36 -32.75 -9.41
CA GLU A 544 -15.05 -31.75 -10.25
C GLU A 544 -16.58 -31.64 -10.07
N SER A 545 -17.20 -32.29 -9.07
CA SER A 545 -18.66 -32.24 -8.91
C SER A 545 -19.20 -31.50 -7.67
N ASP A 546 -18.36 -30.84 -6.86
CA ASP A 546 -18.81 -30.23 -5.59
C ASP A 546 -18.89 -28.69 -5.61
N TRP A 547 -18.64 -28.07 -6.78
CA TRP A 547 -18.67 -26.60 -6.94
C TRP A 547 -19.98 -26.06 -7.54
N ASP A 548 -20.77 -26.90 -8.23
CA ASP A 548 -22.04 -26.49 -8.82
C ASP A 548 -23.22 -26.54 -7.83
N ASP A 549 -23.19 -27.43 -6.82
CA ASP A 549 -24.28 -27.56 -5.85
C ASP A 549 -24.29 -26.44 -4.78
N ALA A 550 -23.13 -25.82 -4.49
CA ALA A 550 -23.05 -24.68 -3.57
C ALA A 550 -23.57 -23.36 -4.17
N MET A 551 -23.61 -23.24 -5.50
CA MET A 551 -24.10 -22.05 -6.21
C MET A 551 -25.63 -22.07 -6.40
N VAL A 552 -26.25 -23.25 -6.45
CA VAL A 552 -27.71 -23.40 -6.54
C VAL A 552 -28.39 -23.10 -5.20
N GLU A 553 -27.75 -23.39 -4.06
CA GLU A 553 -28.32 -23.15 -2.73
C GLU A 553 -28.36 -21.65 -2.33
N MET A 554 -27.47 -20.83 -2.90
CA MET A 554 -27.43 -19.36 -2.67
C MET A 554 -28.47 -18.58 -3.51
N GLU A 555 -28.90 -19.10 -4.66
CA GLU A 555 -29.99 -18.51 -5.47
C GLU A 555 -31.39 -18.83 -4.92
N GLU A 556 -31.58 -19.97 -4.25
CA GLU A 556 -32.86 -20.33 -3.60
C GLU A 556 -33.09 -19.51 -2.31
N LEU A 557 -32.05 -19.29 -1.50
CA LEU A 557 -32.14 -18.48 -0.26
C LEU A 557 -32.42 -16.99 -0.53
N THR A 558 -32.02 -16.48 -1.70
CA THR A 558 -32.30 -15.09 -2.12
C THR A 558 -33.70 -14.91 -2.71
N LYS A 559 -34.34 -15.97 -3.23
CA LYS A 559 -35.76 -15.94 -3.65
C LYS A 559 -36.73 -15.99 -2.48
N GLU A 560 -36.45 -16.79 -1.44
CA GLU A 560 -37.30 -16.85 -0.24
C GLU A 560 -37.26 -15.55 0.59
N SER A 561 -36.12 -14.84 0.62
CA SER A 561 -36.03 -13.54 1.30
C SER A 561 -36.77 -12.41 0.55
N ARG A 562 -36.90 -12.51 -0.78
CA ARG A 562 -37.70 -11.57 -1.59
C ARG A 562 -39.20 -11.80 -1.48
N GLN A 563 -39.67 -13.03 -1.26
CA GLN A 563 -41.10 -13.32 -1.06
C GLN A 563 -41.61 -12.98 0.36
N ARG A 564 -40.76 -12.93 1.39
CA ARG A 564 -41.17 -12.48 2.74
C ARG A 564 -41.35 -10.96 2.89
N LYS A 565 -40.85 -10.15 1.95
CA LYS A 565 -40.99 -8.68 1.98
C LYS A 565 -42.27 -8.14 1.35
N THR A 566 -43.06 -8.97 0.64
CA THR A 566 -44.29 -8.53 -0.04
C THR A 566 -45.59 -8.85 0.72
N THR A 567 -45.53 -9.49 1.90
CA THR A 567 -46.73 -9.88 2.68
C THR A 567 -46.86 -9.22 4.06
N SER A 568 -46.04 -8.20 4.37
CA SER A 568 -46.11 -7.47 5.66
C SER A 568 -46.73 -6.06 5.57
N SER A 569 -47.37 -5.70 4.46
CA SER A 569 -48.21 -4.48 4.37
C SER A 569 -49.68 -4.87 4.20
N ASP A 570 -50.29 -5.37 5.26
CA ASP A 570 -51.74 -5.25 5.53
C ASP A 570 -52.03 -5.90 6.89
N LYS A 571 -51.93 -5.10 7.96
CA LYS A 571 -52.77 -5.13 9.17
C LYS A 571 -52.40 -4.00 10.13
#